data_AF-A0A3D2W538-F1
#
_entry.id   AF-A0A3D2W538-F1
#
_cell.length_a   1.000
_cell.length_b   1.000
_cell.length_c   1.000
_cell.angle_alpha   90.00
_cell.angle_beta   90.00
_cell.angle_gamma   90.00
#
_symmetry.space_group_name_H-M   'P 1'
#
loop_
_entity.id
_entity.type
_entity.pdbx_description
1 polymer ?
#
loop_
_entity_poly.entity_id
_entity_poly.type
_entity_poly.pdbx_seq_one_letter_code
_entity_poly.pdbx_strand_id
1 'polypeptide(L)'
;MKDQLNRMVNERDFRQAPDYVAADKEKEKLILKLGTMITDRYLVKYTNTMKTDDPEYWALNAVLTKEEAQFLLNFKKTRVSYDTETLAKMNNMSVEDTQKMIDHLLWIGVLEMNRENADHHKQYNVPIFVPGSAEFMMMNDELTAEHPEIASFFNLMTQMPLENVTNMVPPGGAGVGMHVIPVEKAIESASSSVSVEHLSHWLSKYDKYSVGQCTCRKQQQMRGEGSGEINGEFCVGVGDMAEYCVDRGMGRYITYEEALEIFERAERHGFVHQITNIDGEDKIVGICNCAPGVCNAIRTSQLYNTPNMSRSAYRAHVDAVKCVACGKCVEVCPVGAAKLGQKLCRANGEEVTYPKTELPDLVKWGPEKWNKNYRDTAKINCYDTGTAPCKTA
;
A
#
# COMPACT_ATOMS: atom_id res chain seq x y z
N MET A 1 12.14 9.19 -19.50
CA MET A 1 10.78 9.61 -19.96
C MET A 1 9.99 8.54 -20.72
N LYS A 2 10.58 7.75 -21.64
CA LYS A 2 9.82 6.65 -22.30
C LYS A 2 9.25 5.62 -21.31
N ASP A 3 9.93 5.40 -20.19
CA ASP A 3 9.57 4.32 -19.27
C ASP A 3 8.49 4.66 -18.22
N GLN A 4 8.13 5.93 -18.03
CA GLN A 4 7.13 6.36 -17.03
C GLN A 4 5.75 6.68 -17.61
N LEU A 5 5.60 6.64 -18.95
CA LEU A 5 4.37 7.03 -19.66
C LEU A 5 3.13 6.30 -19.15
N ASN A 6 3.27 5.10 -18.57
CA ASN A 6 2.15 4.27 -18.15
C ASN A 6 1.81 4.28 -16.65
N ARG A 7 2.44 5.15 -15.87
CA ARG A 7 2.23 5.25 -14.41
C ARG A 7 1.30 6.41 -14.03
N MET A 8 0.75 6.36 -12.83
CA MET A 8 -0.05 7.41 -12.21
C MET A 8 0.85 8.54 -11.69
N VAL A 9 1.52 9.26 -12.59
CA VAL A 9 2.38 10.42 -12.25
C VAL A 9 1.73 11.73 -12.72
N ASN A 10 2.10 12.84 -12.08
CA ASN A 10 1.63 14.17 -12.41
C ASN A 10 2.79 15.19 -12.55
N GLU A 11 2.47 16.47 -12.66
CA GLU A 11 3.42 17.58 -12.82
C GLU A 11 4.22 17.92 -11.55
N ARG A 12 3.72 17.54 -10.38
CA ARG A 12 4.41 17.71 -9.09
C ARG A 12 5.32 16.54 -8.72
N ASP A 13 5.24 15.44 -9.48
CA ASP A 13 6.11 14.30 -9.22
C ASP A 13 7.58 14.62 -9.55
N PHE A 14 8.47 14.30 -8.61
CA PHE A 14 9.91 14.52 -8.75
C PHE A 14 10.48 13.78 -9.95
N ARG A 15 11.40 14.44 -10.65
CA ARG A 15 12.11 13.89 -11.80
C ARG A 15 13.58 14.25 -11.67
N GLN A 16 14.42 13.22 -11.68
CA GLN A 16 15.85 13.41 -11.75
C GLN A 16 16.20 14.14 -13.06
N ALA A 17 17.13 15.10 -12.98
CA ALA A 17 17.64 15.79 -14.16
C ALA A 17 18.24 14.77 -15.15
N PRO A 18 17.93 14.83 -16.47
CA PRO A 18 18.45 13.87 -17.45
C PRO A 18 19.98 13.80 -17.54
N ASP A 19 20.65 14.88 -17.17
CA ASP A 19 22.10 15.07 -17.14
C ASP A 19 22.68 15.00 -15.73
N TYR A 20 21.95 14.43 -14.77
CA TYR A 20 22.41 14.30 -13.40
C TYR A 20 23.73 13.53 -13.30
N VAL A 21 24.67 14.12 -12.56
CA VAL A 21 25.93 13.49 -12.17
C VAL A 21 26.01 13.50 -10.65
N ALA A 22 26.21 12.34 -10.04
CA ALA A 22 26.36 12.25 -8.59
C ALA A 22 27.62 13.00 -8.12
N ALA A 23 27.47 13.78 -7.05
CA ALA A 23 28.56 14.56 -6.47
C ALA A 23 29.63 13.67 -5.81
N ASP A 24 29.22 12.59 -5.14
CA ASP A 24 30.11 11.60 -4.54
C ASP A 24 29.95 10.26 -5.29
N LYS A 25 31.02 9.87 -5.99
CA LYS A 25 31.06 8.62 -6.78
C LYS A 25 31.13 7.36 -5.95
N GLU A 26 31.64 7.43 -4.72
CA GLU A 26 31.62 6.29 -3.81
C GLU A 26 30.24 6.11 -3.20
N LYS A 27 29.59 7.20 -2.79
CA LYS A 27 28.19 7.17 -2.36
C LYS A 27 27.27 6.63 -3.47
N GLU A 28 27.44 7.08 -4.71
CA GLU A 28 26.68 6.59 -5.87
C GLU A 28 26.74 5.06 -5.97
N LYS A 29 27.93 4.47 -5.89
CA LYS A 29 28.13 3.01 -5.95
C LYS A 29 27.43 2.28 -4.81
N LEU A 30 27.49 2.82 -3.58
CA LEU A 30 26.84 2.21 -2.42
C LEU A 30 25.32 2.27 -2.55
N ILE A 31 24.76 3.41 -2.96
CA ILE A 31 23.32 3.57 -3.11
C ILE A 31 22.77 2.68 -4.24
N LEU A 32 23.47 2.56 -5.37
CA LEU A 32 23.06 1.65 -6.45
C LEU A 32 23.01 0.18 -5.97
N LYS A 33 24.02 -0.25 -5.20
CA LYS A 33 24.02 -1.58 -4.59
C LYS A 33 22.89 -1.75 -3.59
N LEU A 34 22.66 -0.75 -2.73
CA LEU A 34 21.64 -0.80 -1.69
C LEU A 34 20.24 -0.81 -2.29
N GLY A 35 19.95 0.07 -3.24
CA GLY A 35 18.70 0.09 -3.97
C GLY A 35 18.44 -1.23 -4.68
N THR A 36 19.46 -1.85 -5.28
CA THR A 36 19.34 -3.17 -5.92
C THR A 36 19.10 -4.30 -4.89
N MET A 37 19.70 -4.21 -3.70
CA MET A 37 19.45 -5.16 -2.60
C MET A 37 17.98 -5.10 -2.14
N ILE A 38 17.44 -3.89 -1.99
CA ILE A 38 16.10 -3.65 -1.44
C ILE A 38 14.99 -3.85 -2.48
N THR A 39 15.19 -3.41 -3.72
CA THR A 39 14.14 -3.38 -4.75
C THR A 39 13.50 -4.75 -4.96
N ASP A 40 12.20 -4.71 -5.20
CA ASP A 40 11.30 -5.81 -5.53
C ASP A 40 10.93 -5.79 -7.03
N ARG A 41 11.46 -4.83 -7.82
CA ARG A 41 11.45 -4.89 -9.28
C ARG A 41 12.34 -6.03 -9.76
N TYR A 42 11.77 -7.22 -9.89
CA TYR A 42 12.45 -8.46 -10.26
C TYR A 42 13.49 -8.26 -11.36
N LEU A 43 13.11 -7.68 -12.51
CA LEU A 43 14.05 -7.49 -13.62
C LEU A 43 15.27 -6.65 -13.23
N VAL A 44 15.09 -5.54 -12.52
CA VAL A 44 16.20 -4.69 -12.08
C VAL A 44 17.07 -5.41 -11.07
N LYS A 45 16.44 -6.13 -10.12
CA LYS A 45 17.14 -6.89 -9.07
C LYS A 45 18.05 -7.97 -9.66
N TYR A 46 17.55 -8.78 -10.59
CA TYR A 46 18.29 -9.93 -11.13
C TYR A 46 19.25 -9.57 -12.26
N THR A 47 19.00 -8.47 -12.99
CA THR A 47 19.92 -8.01 -14.06
C THR A 47 20.93 -6.96 -13.57
N ASN A 48 20.77 -6.46 -12.34
CA ASN A 48 21.64 -5.45 -11.73
C ASN A 48 21.79 -4.19 -12.61
N THR A 49 20.67 -3.74 -13.20
CA THR A 49 20.62 -2.62 -14.15
C THR A 49 20.11 -1.31 -13.55
N MET A 50 20.09 -1.18 -12.23
CA MET A 50 19.64 0.05 -11.57
C MET A 50 20.52 1.24 -12.00
N LYS A 51 19.87 2.39 -12.21
CA LYS A 51 20.49 3.63 -12.68
C LYS A 51 20.22 4.78 -11.73
N THR A 52 20.92 5.89 -11.95
CA THR A 52 20.78 7.09 -11.11
C THR A 52 19.47 7.86 -11.34
N ASP A 53 18.72 7.55 -12.40
CA ASP A 53 17.38 8.08 -12.65
C ASP A 53 16.26 7.18 -12.10
N ASP A 54 16.59 6.02 -11.51
CA ASP A 54 15.61 5.16 -10.86
C ASP A 54 15.15 5.73 -9.50
N PRO A 55 13.86 5.58 -9.14
CA PRO A 55 13.30 6.05 -7.87
C PRO A 55 14.03 5.58 -6.63
N GLU A 56 14.42 4.32 -6.61
CA GLU A 56 15.17 3.72 -5.52
C GLU A 56 16.49 4.44 -5.27
N TYR A 57 17.19 4.84 -6.34
CA TYR A 57 18.47 5.50 -6.22
C TYR A 57 18.31 6.91 -5.65
N TRP A 58 17.53 7.78 -6.29
CA TRP A 58 17.52 9.17 -5.89
C TRP A 58 16.87 9.38 -4.52
N ALA A 59 15.89 8.55 -4.13
CA ALA A 59 15.27 8.63 -2.81
C ALA A 59 16.24 8.22 -1.71
N LEU A 60 16.94 7.09 -1.87
CA LEU A 60 17.95 6.65 -0.90
C LEU A 60 19.15 7.62 -0.87
N ASN A 61 19.58 8.13 -2.03
CA ASN A 61 20.69 9.07 -2.10
C ASN A 61 20.37 10.42 -1.42
N ALA A 62 19.10 10.84 -1.41
CA ALA A 62 18.66 12.06 -0.76
C ALA A 62 18.76 11.94 0.77
N VAL A 63 18.32 10.82 1.33
CA VAL A 63 18.14 10.67 2.79
C VAL A 63 19.29 9.98 3.52
N LEU A 64 20.16 9.25 2.81
CA LEU A 64 21.25 8.49 3.45
C LEU A 64 22.61 9.15 3.25
N THR A 65 23.47 9.05 4.25
CA THR A 65 24.90 9.24 4.14
C THR A 65 25.59 8.01 3.53
N LYS A 66 26.88 8.14 3.22
CA LYS A 66 27.69 7.05 2.69
C LYS A 66 27.90 5.95 3.75
N GLU A 67 28.11 6.37 4.98
CA GLU A 67 28.34 5.52 6.15
C GLU A 67 27.09 4.70 6.49
N GLU A 68 25.91 5.32 6.42
CA GLU A 68 24.61 4.66 6.58
C GLU A 68 24.33 3.65 5.47
N ALA A 69 24.59 4.04 4.21
CA ALA A 69 24.41 3.11 3.09
C ALA A 69 25.33 1.89 3.23
N GLN A 70 26.56 2.09 3.71
CA GLN A 70 27.49 1.00 3.99
C GLN A 70 27.01 0.11 5.15
N PHE A 71 26.46 0.71 6.21
CA PHE A 71 25.88 -0.01 7.35
C PHE A 71 24.71 -0.90 6.92
N LEU A 72 23.78 -0.36 6.14
CA LEU A 72 22.61 -1.09 5.63
C LEU A 72 23.00 -2.25 4.70
N LEU A 73 24.06 -2.09 3.89
CA LEU A 73 24.57 -3.16 3.02
C LEU A 73 25.09 -4.38 3.79
N ASN A 74 25.49 -4.22 5.06
CA ASN A 74 25.98 -5.33 5.88
C ASN A 74 24.86 -6.31 6.29
N PHE A 75 23.58 -5.94 6.16
CA PHE A 75 22.46 -6.88 6.27
C PHE A 75 22.43 -7.90 5.13
N LYS A 76 23.08 -7.60 3.99
CA LYS A 76 23.22 -8.43 2.77
C LYS A 76 21.93 -8.69 2.00
N LYS A 77 20.78 -8.75 2.68
CA LYS A 77 19.45 -8.90 2.09
C LYS A 77 18.39 -8.29 3.02
N THR A 78 17.21 -8.04 2.47
CA THR A 78 16.06 -7.54 3.24
C THR A 78 15.46 -8.61 4.15
N ARG A 79 14.69 -8.17 5.16
CA ARG A 79 13.93 -9.01 6.10
C ARG A 79 14.77 -10.09 6.80
N VAL A 80 16.02 -9.77 7.12
CA VAL A 80 16.85 -10.53 8.06
C VAL A 80 17.12 -9.67 9.26
N SER A 81 16.71 -10.18 10.42
CA SER A 81 16.82 -9.46 11.67
C SER A 81 18.17 -9.72 12.36
N TYR A 82 18.73 -8.68 12.95
CA TYR A 82 19.92 -8.74 13.80
C TYR A 82 19.71 -7.86 15.04
N ASP A 83 20.26 -8.26 16.18
CA ASP A 83 20.34 -7.42 17.37
C ASP A 83 21.46 -6.37 17.26
N THR A 84 21.46 -5.39 18.17
CA THR A 84 22.44 -4.30 18.18
C THR A 84 23.88 -4.82 18.33
N GLU A 85 24.13 -5.84 19.15
CA GLU A 85 25.49 -6.37 19.38
C GLU A 85 26.07 -7.06 18.15
N THR A 86 25.21 -7.78 17.42
CA THR A 86 25.57 -8.46 16.18
C THR A 86 25.85 -7.44 15.09
N LEU A 87 25.01 -6.40 14.96
CA LEU A 87 25.26 -5.30 14.04
C LEU A 87 26.55 -4.54 14.39
N ALA A 88 26.87 -4.35 15.67
CA ALA A 88 28.11 -3.72 16.11
C ALA A 88 29.34 -4.52 15.66
N LYS A 89 29.31 -5.84 15.85
CA LYS A 89 30.37 -6.76 15.39
C LYS A 89 30.50 -6.76 13.86
N MET A 90 29.37 -6.78 13.14
CA MET A 90 29.35 -6.78 11.67
C MET A 90 29.93 -5.49 11.06
N ASN A 91 29.80 -4.36 11.77
CA ASN A 91 30.25 -3.05 11.31
C ASN A 91 31.55 -2.56 11.97
N ASN A 92 32.13 -3.35 12.89
CA ASN A 92 33.29 -2.96 13.70
C ASN A 92 33.06 -1.61 14.44
N MET A 93 31.89 -1.47 15.06
CA MET A 93 31.45 -0.30 15.81
C MET A 93 31.28 -0.64 17.30
N SER A 94 31.28 0.38 18.16
CA SER A 94 30.83 0.20 19.54
C SER A 94 29.31 -0.08 19.56
N VAL A 95 28.81 -0.74 20.62
CA VAL A 95 27.35 -0.97 20.77
C VAL A 95 26.61 0.36 20.86
N GLU A 96 27.19 1.36 21.54
CA GLU A 96 26.59 2.70 21.67
C GLU A 96 26.47 3.42 20.33
N ASP A 97 27.54 3.45 19.52
CA ASP A 97 27.52 4.11 18.21
C ASP A 97 26.63 3.35 17.22
N THR A 98 26.56 2.02 17.35
CA THR A 98 25.64 1.20 16.57
C THR A 98 24.19 1.53 16.90
N GLN A 99 23.87 1.73 18.19
CA GLN A 99 22.52 2.11 18.58
C GLN A 99 22.14 3.50 18.02
N LYS A 100 23.05 4.49 18.08
CA LYS A 100 22.81 5.81 17.47
C LYS A 100 22.56 5.72 15.96
N MET A 101 23.32 4.89 15.25
CA MET A 101 23.13 4.61 13.83
C MET A 101 21.76 3.97 13.57
N ILE A 102 21.38 2.97 14.36
CA ILE A 102 20.07 2.31 14.27
C ILE A 102 18.94 3.31 14.51
N ASP A 103 19.02 4.13 15.57
CA ASP A 103 17.98 5.09 15.93
C ASP A 103 17.75 6.10 14.80
N HIS A 104 18.82 6.60 14.17
CA HIS A 104 18.70 7.51 13.03
C HIS A 104 18.11 6.81 11.79
N LEU A 105 18.53 5.60 11.48
CA LEU A 105 17.99 4.81 10.36
C LEU A 105 16.51 4.40 10.57
N LEU A 106 16.10 4.18 11.83
CA LEU A 106 14.70 3.99 12.21
C LEU A 106 13.92 5.30 12.03
N TRP A 107 14.46 6.45 12.45
CA TRP A 107 13.84 7.76 12.26
C TRP A 107 13.63 8.09 10.78
N ILE A 108 14.64 7.85 9.93
CA ILE A 108 14.51 7.94 8.47
C ILE A 108 13.42 6.98 7.98
N GLY A 109 13.40 5.76 8.51
CA GLY A 109 12.43 4.73 8.15
C GLY A 109 12.97 3.68 7.17
N VAL A 110 14.29 3.49 7.10
CA VAL A 110 14.92 2.43 6.28
C VAL A 110 15.30 1.18 7.08
N LEU A 111 15.05 1.20 8.39
CA LEU A 111 15.04 0.03 9.27
C LEU A 111 13.66 -0.18 9.89
N GLU A 112 13.34 -1.43 10.16
CA GLU A 112 12.16 -1.89 10.89
C GLU A 112 12.60 -2.65 12.15
N MET A 113 11.84 -2.51 13.24
CA MET A 113 12.06 -3.21 14.51
C MET A 113 10.98 -4.27 14.72
N ASN A 114 11.38 -5.43 15.24
CA ASN A 114 10.45 -6.47 15.69
C ASN A 114 11.06 -7.28 16.85
N ARG A 115 10.26 -8.16 17.45
CA ARG A 115 10.64 -9.13 18.49
C ARG A 115 10.31 -10.56 18.09
N GLU A 116 10.41 -10.85 16.79
CA GLU A 116 10.12 -12.16 16.20
C GLU A 116 11.30 -13.10 16.34
N ASN A 117 11.64 -13.41 17.59
CA ASN A 117 12.67 -14.36 18.00
C ASN A 117 12.20 -15.10 19.27
N ALA A 118 12.91 -16.18 19.63
CA ALA A 118 12.46 -17.12 20.66
C ALA A 118 12.39 -16.51 22.08
N ASP A 119 13.15 -15.46 22.35
CA ASP A 119 13.30 -14.78 23.64
C ASP A 119 12.72 -13.35 23.64
N HIS A 120 12.07 -12.95 22.55
CA HIS A 120 11.39 -11.66 22.36
C HIS A 120 12.26 -10.40 22.58
N HIS A 121 13.56 -10.47 22.29
CA HIS A 121 14.43 -9.29 22.33
C HIS A 121 14.25 -8.40 21.08
N LYS A 122 14.54 -7.10 21.18
CA LYS A 122 14.49 -6.17 20.04
C LYS A 122 15.55 -6.54 19.00
N GLN A 123 15.13 -6.70 17.76
CA GLN A 123 15.99 -6.90 16.60
C GLN A 123 15.54 -6.01 15.44
N TYR A 124 16.44 -5.76 14.50
CA TYR A 124 16.23 -4.81 13.41
C TYR A 124 16.49 -5.46 12.06
N ASN A 125 15.76 -5.05 11.03
CA ASN A 125 15.95 -5.52 9.66
C ASN A 125 15.77 -4.38 8.65
N VAL A 126 16.32 -4.55 7.44
CA VAL A 126 16.02 -3.67 6.29
C VAL A 126 14.75 -4.20 5.61
N PRO A 127 13.62 -3.47 5.63
CA PRO A 127 12.41 -3.92 4.96
C PRO A 127 12.54 -3.72 3.44
N ILE A 128 11.56 -4.23 2.69
CA ILE A 128 11.40 -3.85 1.28
C ILE A 128 10.87 -2.41 1.19
N PHE A 129 10.72 -1.86 -0.02
CA PHE A 129 10.19 -0.50 -0.14
C PHE A 129 8.70 -0.40 0.19
N VAL A 130 7.87 -1.34 -0.28
CA VAL A 130 6.42 -1.33 -0.06
C VAL A 130 5.90 -2.76 0.16
N PRO A 131 5.23 -3.07 1.29
CA PRO A 131 5.18 -2.27 2.52
C PRO A 131 6.56 -2.21 3.19
N GLY A 132 6.95 -1.02 3.68
CA GLY A 132 8.25 -0.83 4.31
C GLY A 132 8.82 0.57 4.08
N SER A 133 10.09 0.66 3.66
CA SER A 133 10.86 1.90 3.76
C SER A 133 10.23 3.11 3.09
N ALA A 134 9.54 2.94 1.96
CA ALA A 134 8.89 4.05 1.27
C ALA A 134 7.69 4.59 2.07
N GLU A 135 6.94 3.70 2.73
CA GLU A 135 5.83 4.07 3.61
C GLU A 135 6.36 4.72 4.90
N PHE A 136 7.39 4.12 5.50
CA PHE A 136 8.01 4.58 6.73
C PHE A 136 8.66 5.97 6.58
N MET A 137 9.35 6.23 5.47
CA MET A 137 9.86 7.56 5.15
C MET A 137 8.71 8.56 4.97
N MET A 138 7.63 8.17 4.27
CA MET A 138 6.48 9.05 4.07
C MET A 138 5.70 9.40 5.33
N MET A 139 5.75 8.56 6.36
CA MET A 139 5.15 8.86 7.67
C MET A 139 5.85 10.05 8.35
N ASN A 140 7.14 10.27 8.09
CA ASN A 140 7.95 11.28 8.77
C ASN A 140 7.74 12.68 8.18
N ASP A 141 7.06 13.55 8.92
CA ASP A 141 6.76 14.93 8.50
C ASP A 141 8.03 15.76 8.27
N GLU A 142 8.99 15.71 9.20
CA GLU A 142 10.26 16.43 9.10
C GLU A 142 11.06 15.99 7.87
N LEU A 143 11.20 14.68 7.68
CA LEU A 143 11.92 14.11 6.53
C LEU A 143 11.24 14.49 5.21
N THR A 144 9.90 14.39 5.12
CA THR A 144 9.18 14.72 3.88
C THR A 144 9.13 16.22 3.59
N ALA A 145 9.35 17.08 4.59
CA ALA A 145 9.47 18.51 4.40
C ALA A 145 10.83 18.88 3.78
N GLU A 146 11.90 18.20 4.19
CA GLU A 146 13.25 18.35 3.62
C GLU A 146 13.39 17.66 2.25
N HIS A 147 12.78 16.48 2.10
CA HIS A 147 12.86 15.62 0.93
C HIS A 147 11.47 15.32 0.34
N PRO A 148 10.81 16.32 -0.29
CA PRO A 148 9.47 16.15 -0.85
C PRO A 148 9.39 15.10 -1.96
N GLU A 149 10.51 14.76 -2.60
CA GLU A 149 10.63 13.69 -3.60
C GLU A 149 10.22 12.30 -3.07
N ILE A 150 10.24 12.08 -1.75
CA ILE A 150 9.77 10.84 -1.11
C ILE A 150 8.29 10.58 -1.47
N ALA A 151 7.47 11.62 -1.68
CA ALA A 151 6.08 11.45 -2.08
C ALA A 151 5.94 10.80 -3.47
N SER A 152 6.83 11.17 -4.39
CA SER A 152 6.93 10.53 -5.71
C SER A 152 7.54 9.14 -5.62
N PHE A 153 8.51 8.96 -4.71
CA PHE A 153 9.15 7.67 -4.49
C PHE A 153 8.13 6.63 -4.06
N PHE A 154 7.33 6.94 -3.03
CA PHE A 154 6.28 6.05 -2.55
C PHE A 154 5.22 5.78 -3.63
N ASN A 155 4.84 6.79 -4.42
CA ASN A 155 3.93 6.60 -5.55
C ASN A 155 4.45 5.56 -6.55
N LEU A 156 5.72 5.70 -6.94
CA LEU A 156 6.33 4.89 -7.98
C LEU A 156 6.61 3.47 -7.49
N MET A 157 7.07 3.31 -6.24
CA MET A 157 7.34 1.99 -5.67
C MET A 157 6.08 1.18 -5.41
N THR A 158 4.91 1.81 -5.31
CA THR A 158 3.63 1.07 -5.26
C THR A 158 3.17 0.57 -6.62
N GLN A 159 3.82 0.94 -7.72
CA GLN A 159 3.41 0.61 -9.10
C GLN A 159 4.48 -0.25 -9.81
N MET A 160 5.71 0.24 -9.85
CA MET A 160 6.81 -0.31 -10.65
C MET A 160 7.13 -1.79 -10.39
N PRO A 161 7.12 -2.29 -9.15
CA PRO A 161 7.36 -3.72 -8.88
C PRO A 161 6.29 -4.63 -9.47
N LEU A 162 5.06 -4.13 -9.61
CA LEU A 162 3.89 -4.92 -10.00
C LEU A 162 3.72 -5.04 -11.52
N GLU A 163 4.34 -4.16 -12.31
CA GLU A 163 4.16 -4.06 -13.77
C GLU A 163 4.28 -5.38 -14.53
N ASN A 164 5.13 -6.30 -14.05
CA ASN A 164 5.41 -7.58 -14.71
C ASN A 164 4.89 -8.81 -13.94
N VAL A 165 4.14 -8.60 -12.86
CA VAL A 165 3.65 -9.71 -11.99
C VAL A 165 2.15 -9.65 -11.71
N THR A 166 1.44 -8.67 -12.29
CA THR A 166 0.00 -8.44 -12.11
C THR A 166 -0.90 -9.63 -12.44
N ASN A 167 -0.50 -10.48 -13.37
CA ASN A 167 -1.20 -11.72 -13.76
C ASN A 167 -0.86 -12.92 -12.86
N MET A 168 0.16 -12.80 -12.01
CA MET A 168 0.64 -13.87 -11.12
C MET A 168 0.18 -13.69 -9.67
N VAL A 169 -0.54 -12.62 -9.35
CA VAL A 169 -1.03 -12.36 -7.99
C VAL A 169 -2.13 -13.37 -7.64
N PRO A 170 -1.90 -14.29 -6.68
CA PRO A 170 -2.88 -15.29 -6.30
C PRO A 170 -4.03 -14.67 -5.48
N PRO A 171 -5.17 -15.36 -5.33
CA PRO A 171 -6.24 -14.93 -4.43
C PRO A 171 -5.70 -14.63 -3.01
N GLY A 172 -6.13 -13.52 -2.42
CA GLY A 172 -5.63 -13.06 -1.12
C GLY A 172 -4.29 -12.30 -1.18
N GLY A 173 -3.78 -12.01 -2.38
CA GLY A 173 -2.64 -11.10 -2.58
C GLY A 173 -1.26 -11.66 -2.24
N ALA A 174 -1.16 -12.75 -1.48
CA ALA A 174 0.09 -13.40 -1.05
C ALA A 174 1.16 -12.41 -0.52
N GLY A 175 0.76 -11.44 0.28
CA GLY A 175 1.65 -10.40 0.81
C GLY A 175 2.13 -9.34 -0.20
N VAL A 176 1.83 -9.52 -1.50
CA VAL A 176 2.09 -8.54 -2.57
C VAL A 176 0.96 -7.51 -2.65
N GLY A 177 -0.28 -7.96 -2.40
CA GLY A 177 -1.47 -7.12 -2.30
C GLY A 177 -1.95 -6.96 -0.86
N MET A 178 -3.00 -6.17 -0.69
CA MET A 178 -3.72 -6.05 0.58
C MET A 178 -4.95 -6.97 0.57
N HIS A 179 -5.30 -7.50 1.74
CA HIS A 179 -6.53 -8.27 1.93
C HIS A 179 -7.64 -7.36 2.46
N VAL A 180 -8.80 -7.36 1.80
CA VAL A 180 -9.93 -6.52 2.20
C VAL A 180 -10.75 -7.24 3.26
N ILE A 181 -10.83 -6.64 4.44
CA ILE A 181 -11.69 -7.10 5.53
C ILE A 181 -13.08 -6.49 5.32
N PRO A 182 -14.15 -7.29 5.22
CA PRO A 182 -15.51 -6.76 5.12
C PRO A 182 -15.91 -6.04 6.41
N VAL A 183 -16.90 -5.16 6.32
CA VAL A 183 -17.59 -4.64 7.51
C VAL A 183 -18.21 -5.82 8.25
N GLU A 184 -17.79 -6.05 9.49
CA GLU A 184 -18.09 -7.28 10.22
C GLU A 184 -19.61 -7.51 10.37
N LYS A 185 -20.37 -6.44 10.62
CA LYS A 185 -21.84 -6.46 10.66
C LYS A 185 -22.49 -6.95 9.36
N ALA A 186 -21.83 -6.81 8.21
CA ALA A 186 -22.35 -7.26 6.92
C ALA A 186 -22.19 -8.78 6.72
N ILE A 187 -21.36 -9.45 7.53
CA ILE A 187 -21.10 -10.89 7.44
C ILE A 187 -21.54 -11.66 8.69
N GLU A 188 -22.04 -11.00 9.72
CA GLU A 188 -22.49 -11.60 10.99
C GLU A 188 -23.52 -12.74 10.79
N SER A 189 -24.43 -12.59 9.81
CA SER A 189 -25.44 -13.61 9.50
C SER A 189 -24.91 -14.76 8.61
N ALA A 190 -23.67 -14.70 8.15
CA ALA A 190 -23.07 -15.76 7.35
C ALA A 190 -22.63 -16.89 8.28
N SER A 191 -23.35 -18.01 8.25
CA SER A 191 -23.15 -19.16 9.14
C SER A 191 -21.76 -19.83 9.08
N SER A 192 -20.91 -19.41 8.15
CA SER A 192 -19.56 -19.95 7.93
C SER A 192 -18.51 -18.83 7.81
N SER A 193 -18.72 -17.69 8.49
CA SER A 193 -17.70 -16.64 8.48
C SER A 193 -16.44 -17.10 9.21
N VAL A 194 -15.28 -16.82 8.62
CA VAL A 194 -13.97 -17.20 9.19
C VAL A 194 -13.43 -16.03 9.99
N SER A 195 -12.84 -16.29 11.17
CA SER A 195 -12.37 -15.26 12.10
C SER A 195 -11.38 -14.28 11.49
N VAL A 196 -10.52 -14.72 10.56
CA VAL A 196 -9.54 -13.85 9.87
C VAL A 196 -10.18 -12.73 9.05
N GLU A 197 -11.49 -12.83 8.78
CA GLU A 197 -12.28 -11.81 8.07
C GLU A 197 -12.99 -10.84 9.02
N HIS A 198 -12.69 -10.90 10.32
CA HIS A 198 -13.29 -10.06 11.35
C HIS A 198 -12.23 -9.10 11.90
N LEU A 199 -12.56 -7.81 11.99
CA LEU A 199 -11.67 -6.82 12.60
C LEU A 199 -11.46 -7.12 14.09
N SER A 200 -12.53 -7.58 14.77
CA SER A 200 -12.52 -7.94 16.18
C SER A 200 -11.49 -9.03 16.50
N HIS A 201 -11.35 -10.03 15.61
CA HIS A 201 -10.37 -11.10 15.73
C HIS A 201 -8.94 -10.54 15.76
N TRP A 202 -8.58 -9.72 14.77
CA TRP A 202 -7.24 -9.14 14.68
C TRP A 202 -6.94 -8.22 15.86
N LEU A 203 -7.86 -7.34 16.24
CA LEU A 203 -7.64 -6.48 17.40
C LEU A 203 -7.42 -7.32 18.67
N SER A 204 -8.21 -8.36 18.92
CA SER A 204 -8.08 -9.19 20.12
C SER A 204 -6.76 -9.97 20.23
N LYS A 205 -6.02 -10.08 19.12
CA LYS A 205 -4.75 -10.80 19.07
C LYS A 205 -3.56 -10.00 19.59
N TYR A 206 -3.68 -8.68 19.61
CA TYR A 206 -2.61 -7.77 20.03
C TYR A 206 -3.01 -7.03 21.29
N ASP A 207 -2.01 -6.56 22.03
CA ASP A 207 -2.16 -5.80 23.28
C ASP A 207 -1.83 -4.31 23.13
N LYS A 208 -1.17 -3.94 22.03
CA LYS A 208 -0.79 -2.56 21.69
C LYS A 208 -1.43 -2.14 20.37
N TYR A 209 -1.98 -0.94 20.36
CA TYR A 209 -2.56 -0.29 19.19
C TYR A 209 -2.05 1.13 19.08
N SER A 210 -1.74 1.58 17.89
CA SER A 210 -1.44 2.99 17.61
C SER A 210 -2.26 3.48 16.44
N VAL A 211 -2.44 4.80 16.35
CA VAL A 211 -2.96 5.43 15.14
C VAL A 211 -2.01 6.50 14.65
N GLY A 212 -1.84 6.56 13.34
CA GLY A 212 -1.12 7.61 12.63
C GLY A 212 -1.95 8.18 11.49
N GLN A 213 -1.44 9.27 10.92
CA GLN A 213 -2.00 9.84 9.69
C GLN A 213 -1.96 8.82 8.55
N CYS A 214 -2.94 8.88 7.65
CA CYS A 214 -2.93 8.02 6.48
C CYS A 214 -1.80 8.40 5.50
N THR A 215 -0.75 7.59 5.45
CA THR A 215 0.44 7.83 4.63
C THR A 215 0.12 8.03 3.15
N CYS A 216 -0.79 7.24 2.60
CA CYS A 216 -1.23 7.40 1.21
C CYS A 216 -1.92 8.75 0.96
N ARG A 217 -2.74 9.25 1.91
CA ARG A 217 -3.41 10.55 1.77
C ARG A 217 -2.41 11.70 1.84
N LYS A 218 -1.51 11.69 2.84
CA LYS A 218 -0.41 12.66 2.95
C LYS A 218 0.37 12.75 1.64
N GLN A 219 0.74 11.58 1.10
CA GLN A 219 1.46 11.49 -0.16
C GLN A 219 0.69 12.10 -1.34
N GLN A 220 -0.61 11.80 -1.49
CA GLN A 220 -1.42 12.42 -2.54
C GLN A 220 -1.48 13.95 -2.37
N GLN A 221 -1.70 14.42 -1.14
CA GLN A 221 -1.76 15.84 -0.83
C GLN A 221 -0.47 16.58 -1.22
N MET A 222 0.70 16.00 -0.90
CA MET A 222 2.00 16.54 -1.33
C MET A 222 2.13 16.59 -2.86
N ARG A 223 1.62 15.55 -3.54
CA ARG A 223 1.53 15.48 -5.01
C ARG A 223 0.43 16.36 -5.60
N GLY A 224 -0.29 17.15 -4.81
CA GLY A 224 -1.39 18.01 -5.29
C GLY A 224 -2.64 17.25 -5.74
N GLU A 225 -2.72 15.97 -5.40
CA GLU A 225 -3.87 15.10 -5.64
C GLU A 225 -4.63 14.85 -4.33
N GLY A 226 -5.85 14.33 -4.44
CA GLY A 226 -6.61 13.91 -3.26
C GLY A 226 -8.06 13.59 -3.58
N SER A 227 -8.81 13.18 -2.55
CA SER A 227 -10.25 12.95 -2.61
C SER A 227 -11.08 14.14 -2.08
N GLY A 228 -10.43 15.25 -1.73
CA GLY A 228 -11.09 16.39 -1.04
C GLY A 228 -11.33 16.16 0.46
N GLU A 229 -10.97 14.98 0.98
CA GLU A 229 -11.03 14.69 2.41
C GLU A 229 -9.81 15.24 3.13
N ILE A 230 -10.03 15.74 4.34
CA ILE A 230 -8.94 16.19 5.23
C ILE A 230 -8.12 14.96 5.64
N ASN A 231 -6.80 15.08 5.59
CA ASN A 231 -5.91 14.03 6.07
C ASN A 231 -6.16 13.77 7.57
N GLY A 232 -6.22 12.51 7.96
CA GLY A 232 -6.65 12.13 9.31
C GLY A 232 -6.12 10.79 9.74
N GLU A 233 -6.35 10.49 11.01
CA GLU A 233 -5.96 9.27 11.71
C GLU A 233 -6.83 8.08 11.25
N PHE A 234 -6.26 7.26 10.36
CA PHE A 234 -6.94 6.15 9.67
C PHE A 234 -6.04 4.93 9.44
N CYS A 235 -4.77 5.01 9.80
CA CYS A 235 -3.84 3.87 9.75
C CYS A 235 -3.59 3.42 11.18
N VAL A 236 -4.11 2.23 11.52
CA VAL A 236 -3.96 1.64 12.86
C VAL A 236 -2.82 0.63 12.83
N GLY A 237 -1.78 0.85 13.62
CA GLY A 237 -0.70 -0.11 13.84
C GLY A 237 -1.05 -1.04 15.00
N VAL A 238 -0.57 -2.29 14.96
CA VAL A 238 -0.78 -3.28 16.03
C VAL A 238 0.54 -3.92 16.48
N GLY A 239 0.64 -4.31 17.75
CA GLY A 239 1.81 -5.02 18.28
C GLY A 239 3.12 -4.21 18.17
N ASP A 240 4.18 -4.83 17.65
CA ASP A 240 5.49 -4.19 17.45
C ASP A 240 5.41 -2.96 16.52
N MET A 241 4.54 -3.00 15.50
CA MET A 241 4.33 -1.84 14.62
C MET A 241 3.70 -0.67 15.37
N ALA A 242 2.83 -0.93 16.34
CA ALA A 242 2.24 0.12 17.17
C ALA A 242 3.32 0.87 17.95
N GLU A 243 4.23 0.13 18.60
CA GLU A 243 5.39 0.68 19.30
C GLU A 243 6.33 1.40 18.33
N TYR A 244 6.65 0.81 17.19
CA TYR A 244 7.50 1.43 16.16
C TYR A 244 6.99 2.79 15.71
N CYS A 245 5.68 2.92 15.46
CA CYS A 245 5.09 4.20 15.08
C CYS A 245 5.17 5.23 16.20
N VAL A 246 4.93 4.83 17.45
CA VAL A 246 4.94 5.76 18.60
C VAL A 246 6.36 6.18 18.97
N ASP A 247 7.30 5.25 19.03
CA ASP A 247 8.72 5.50 19.36
C ASP A 247 9.34 6.50 18.37
N ARG A 248 8.89 6.49 17.11
CA ARG A 248 9.33 7.43 16.08
C ARG A 248 8.55 8.75 16.05
N GLY A 249 7.52 8.93 16.89
CA GLY A 249 6.63 10.10 16.84
C GLY A 249 5.70 10.14 15.62
N MET A 250 5.50 9.00 14.95
CA MET A 250 4.69 8.86 13.73
C MET A 250 3.24 8.45 14.01
N GLY A 251 2.91 8.25 15.28
CA GLY A 251 1.58 7.92 15.75
C GLY A 251 1.49 8.04 17.26
N ARG A 252 0.29 7.81 17.80
CA ARG A 252 0.03 7.78 19.24
C ARG A 252 -0.65 6.47 19.60
N TYR A 253 -0.44 6.01 20.83
CA TYR A 253 -1.19 4.88 21.35
C TYR A 253 -2.68 5.22 21.43
N ILE A 254 -3.51 4.20 21.17
CA ILE A 254 -4.97 4.26 21.26
C ILE A 254 -5.48 3.06 22.04
N THR A 255 -6.70 3.16 22.58
CA THR A 255 -7.37 2.01 23.19
C THR A 255 -8.04 1.14 22.13
N TYR A 256 -8.48 -0.05 22.55
CA TYR A 256 -9.29 -0.94 21.71
C TYR A 256 -10.58 -0.25 21.24
N GLU A 257 -11.27 0.47 22.15
CA GLU A 257 -12.51 1.18 21.87
C GLU A 257 -12.30 2.33 20.88
N GLU A 258 -11.19 3.05 21.01
CA GLU A 258 -10.82 4.11 20.08
C GLU A 258 -10.52 3.54 18.68
N ALA A 259 -9.88 2.38 18.59
CA ALA A 259 -9.68 1.69 17.31
C ALA A 259 -11.01 1.35 16.64
N LEU A 260 -11.98 0.83 17.41
CA LEU A 260 -13.34 0.56 16.91
C LEU A 260 -14.04 1.85 16.43
N GLU A 261 -13.95 2.95 17.17
CA GLU A 261 -14.54 4.23 16.76
C GLU A 261 -13.95 4.73 15.42
N ILE A 262 -12.63 4.58 15.23
CA ILE A 262 -11.95 4.91 13.98
C ILE A 262 -12.48 4.06 12.82
N PHE A 263 -12.67 2.76 13.03
CA PHE A 263 -13.21 1.87 12.01
C PHE A 263 -14.66 2.20 11.65
N GLU A 264 -15.51 2.44 12.63
CA GLU A 264 -16.89 2.88 12.38
C GLU A 264 -16.93 4.22 11.64
N ARG A 265 -16.04 5.16 11.98
CA ARG A 265 -15.89 6.43 11.26
C ARG A 265 -15.51 6.17 9.81
N ALA A 266 -14.51 5.33 9.56
CA ALA A 266 -14.09 4.95 8.23
C ALA A 266 -15.22 4.33 7.40
N GLU A 267 -16.03 3.46 8.00
CA GLU A 267 -17.20 2.87 7.37
C GLU A 267 -18.25 3.91 6.96
N ARG A 268 -18.51 4.91 7.82
CA ARG A 268 -19.41 6.04 7.49
C ARG A 268 -18.90 6.86 6.30
N HIS A 269 -17.59 6.94 6.12
CA HIS A 269 -16.97 7.57 4.94
C HIS A 269 -16.95 6.66 3.70
N GLY A 270 -17.29 5.37 3.82
CA GLY A 270 -17.19 4.40 2.72
C GLY A 270 -15.75 3.97 2.42
N PHE A 271 -14.86 4.03 3.40
CA PHE A 271 -13.50 3.50 3.28
C PHE A 271 -13.49 1.98 3.35
N VAL A 272 -12.42 1.41 2.84
CA VAL A 272 -12.21 -0.03 2.76
C VAL A 272 -11.18 -0.43 3.81
N HIS A 273 -11.56 -1.32 4.72
CA HIS A 273 -10.63 -1.92 5.68
C HIS A 273 -9.69 -2.88 4.95
N GLN A 274 -8.39 -2.69 5.14
CA GLN A 274 -7.37 -3.50 4.50
C GLN A 274 -6.28 -3.89 5.49
N ILE A 275 -5.87 -5.15 5.43
CA ILE A 275 -4.72 -5.70 6.17
C ILE A 275 -3.66 -6.19 5.20
N THR A 276 -2.43 -6.32 5.67
CA THR A 276 -1.37 -7.05 4.98
C THR A 276 -0.96 -8.27 5.80
N ASN A 277 -0.74 -9.39 5.13
CA ASN A 277 -0.32 -10.67 5.69
C ASN A 277 1.07 -11.09 5.17
N ILE A 278 1.90 -10.11 4.83
CA ILE A 278 3.26 -10.35 4.31
C ILE A 278 4.13 -11.19 5.25
N ASP A 279 3.81 -11.20 6.54
CA ASP A 279 4.51 -11.94 7.59
C ASP A 279 3.88 -13.29 7.95
N GLY A 280 2.94 -13.76 7.14
CA GLY A 280 2.25 -15.03 7.33
C GLY A 280 0.75 -14.88 7.57
N GLU A 281 0.03 -15.98 7.47
CA GLU A 281 -1.43 -16.03 7.54
C GLU A 281 -2.01 -15.69 8.92
N ASP A 282 -1.19 -15.80 9.96
CA ASP A 282 -1.57 -15.58 11.35
C ASP A 282 -0.94 -14.29 11.91
N LYS A 283 -0.59 -13.32 11.06
CA LYS A 283 0.01 -12.04 11.50
C LYS A 283 -0.33 -10.88 10.58
N ILE A 284 -0.61 -9.75 11.19
CA ILE A 284 -0.70 -8.44 10.52
C ILE A 284 0.20 -7.43 11.24
N VAL A 285 0.54 -6.34 10.55
CA VAL A 285 1.26 -5.19 11.14
C VAL A 285 0.35 -3.99 11.37
N GLY A 286 -0.80 -3.96 10.71
CA GLY A 286 -1.76 -2.87 10.85
C GLY A 286 -3.03 -3.08 10.05
N ILE A 287 -3.99 -2.21 10.32
CA ILE A 287 -5.30 -2.13 9.70
C ILE A 287 -5.45 -0.74 9.09
N CYS A 288 -5.53 -0.69 7.77
CA CYS A 288 -5.65 0.55 6.99
C CYS A 288 -7.10 0.81 6.60
N ASN A 289 -7.56 2.05 6.81
CA ASN A 289 -8.90 2.52 6.44
C ASN A 289 -8.82 3.34 5.15
N CYS A 290 -8.92 2.64 4.02
CA CYS A 290 -8.46 3.14 2.74
C CYS A 290 -9.56 3.88 1.96
N ALA A 291 -9.33 5.17 1.67
CA ALA A 291 -10.20 5.90 0.75
C ALA A 291 -9.91 5.46 -0.69
N PRO A 292 -10.94 5.10 -1.50
CA PRO A 292 -10.71 4.47 -2.80
C PRO A 292 -9.94 5.34 -3.82
N GLY A 293 -10.07 6.67 -3.75
CA GLY A 293 -9.42 7.60 -4.69
C GLY A 293 -7.95 7.92 -4.37
N VAL A 294 -7.45 7.54 -3.19
CA VAL A 294 -6.14 7.97 -2.66
C VAL A 294 -5.24 6.82 -2.20
N CYS A 295 -5.80 5.69 -1.77
CA CYS A 295 -5.02 4.56 -1.26
C CYS A 295 -4.18 3.88 -2.34
N ASN A 296 -2.87 3.81 -2.17
CA ASN A 296 -2.00 3.21 -3.19
C ASN A 296 -2.36 1.76 -3.54
N ALA A 297 -2.72 0.92 -2.56
CA ALA A 297 -3.12 -0.47 -2.85
C ALA A 297 -4.34 -0.53 -3.79
N ILE A 298 -5.41 0.23 -3.48
CA ILE A 298 -6.62 0.26 -4.31
C ILE A 298 -6.32 0.89 -5.66
N ARG A 299 -5.60 2.03 -5.69
CA ARG A 299 -5.25 2.74 -6.92
C ARG A 299 -4.44 1.85 -7.85
N THR A 300 -3.46 1.12 -7.32
CA THR A 300 -2.64 0.20 -8.11
C THR A 300 -3.45 -1.03 -8.56
N SER A 301 -4.33 -1.56 -7.71
CA SER A 301 -5.28 -2.61 -8.12
C SER A 301 -6.15 -2.17 -9.29
N GLN A 302 -6.60 -0.92 -9.31
CA GLN A 302 -7.39 -0.35 -10.40
C GLN A 302 -6.56 0.00 -11.64
N LEU A 303 -5.34 0.50 -11.47
CA LEU A 303 -4.42 0.77 -12.57
C LEU A 303 -4.17 -0.49 -13.41
N TYR A 304 -3.87 -1.61 -12.75
CA TYR A 304 -3.60 -2.86 -13.44
C TYR A 304 -4.83 -3.76 -13.61
N ASN A 305 -5.98 -3.39 -13.05
CA ASN A 305 -7.19 -4.21 -12.99
C ASN A 305 -6.93 -5.63 -12.42
N THR A 306 -6.06 -5.73 -11.42
CA THR A 306 -5.75 -7.00 -10.73
C THR A 306 -6.59 -7.11 -9.47
N PRO A 307 -7.72 -7.83 -9.50
CA PRO A 307 -8.66 -7.87 -8.38
C PRO A 307 -8.05 -8.52 -7.14
N ASN A 308 -7.14 -9.49 -7.31
CA ASN A 308 -6.51 -10.20 -6.21
C ASN A 308 -5.57 -9.34 -5.34
N MET A 309 -5.23 -8.10 -5.76
CA MET A 309 -4.43 -7.17 -4.93
C MET A 309 -5.26 -6.41 -3.87
N SER A 310 -6.58 -6.43 -3.97
CA SER A 310 -7.49 -5.77 -3.02
C SER A 310 -8.82 -6.53 -3.00
N ARG A 311 -8.76 -7.82 -2.61
CA ARG A 311 -9.89 -8.74 -2.63
C ARG A 311 -10.34 -9.10 -1.21
N SER A 312 -11.65 -9.25 -1.03
CA SER A 312 -12.24 -9.89 0.15
C SER A 312 -12.59 -11.35 -0.16
N ALA A 313 -12.63 -12.21 0.86
CA ALA A 313 -13.19 -13.55 0.73
C ALA A 313 -14.70 -13.53 0.39
N TYR A 314 -15.38 -12.42 0.69
CA TYR A 314 -16.80 -12.24 0.42
C TYR A 314 -17.05 -11.48 -0.87
N ARG A 315 -18.14 -11.86 -1.54
CA ARG A 315 -18.62 -11.18 -2.74
C ARG A 315 -20.04 -10.69 -2.53
N ALA A 316 -20.24 -9.40 -2.75
CA ALA A 316 -21.58 -8.82 -2.75
C ALA A 316 -22.45 -9.49 -3.84
N HIS A 317 -23.70 -9.80 -3.50
CA HIS A 317 -24.69 -10.38 -4.40
C HIS A 317 -25.97 -9.55 -4.37
N VAL A 318 -26.60 -9.40 -5.54
CA VAL A 318 -27.89 -8.69 -5.69
C VAL A 318 -28.96 -9.70 -6.02
N ASP A 319 -29.98 -9.79 -5.15
CA ASP A 319 -31.22 -10.50 -5.45
C ASP A 319 -32.03 -9.66 -6.45
N ALA A 320 -32.06 -10.10 -7.71
CA ALA A 320 -32.69 -9.37 -8.80
C ALA A 320 -34.20 -9.16 -8.59
N VAL A 321 -34.89 -10.09 -7.91
CA VAL A 321 -36.33 -10.01 -7.65
C VAL A 321 -36.63 -8.92 -6.62
N LYS A 322 -35.79 -8.79 -5.60
CA LYS A 322 -35.92 -7.75 -4.56
C LYS A 322 -35.32 -6.41 -4.96
N CYS A 323 -34.44 -6.39 -5.96
CA CYS A 323 -33.77 -5.18 -6.41
C CYS A 323 -34.77 -4.18 -6.99
N VAL A 324 -34.89 -3.00 -6.39
CA VAL A 324 -35.71 -1.90 -6.90
C VAL A 324 -34.96 -0.94 -7.81
N ALA A 325 -33.72 -1.28 -8.20
CA ALA A 325 -32.84 -0.45 -9.04
C ALA A 325 -32.62 0.98 -8.48
N CYS A 326 -32.52 1.13 -7.15
CA CYS A 326 -32.36 2.44 -6.51
C CYS A 326 -30.96 3.07 -6.67
N GLY A 327 -29.97 2.32 -7.16
CA GLY A 327 -28.62 2.82 -7.42
C GLY A 327 -27.70 2.97 -6.20
N LYS A 328 -28.20 2.82 -4.97
CA LYS A 328 -27.36 3.01 -3.75
C LYS A 328 -26.10 2.15 -3.74
N CYS A 329 -26.17 0.91 -4.23
CA CYS A 329 -25.03 -0.01 -4.26
C CYS A 329 -23.92 0.43 -5.22
N VAL A 330 -24.27 1.05 -6.35
CA VAL A 330 -23.27 1.51 -7.33
C VAL A 330 -22.59 2.80 -6.89
N GLU A 331 -23.30 3.67 -6.16
CA GLU A 331 -22.74 4.90 -5.60
C GLU A 331 -21.63 4.65 -4.57
N VAL A 332 -21.87 3.67 -3.69
CA VAL A 332 -20.92 3.35 -2.61
C VAL A 332 -19.82 2.38 -3.04
N CYS A 333 -19.88 1.82 -4.26
CA CYS A 333 -18.91 0.84 -4.71
C CYS A 333 -17.50 1.48 -4.80
N PRO A 334 -16.52 1.04 -4.00
CA PRO A 334 -15.20 1.66 -3.93
C PRO A 334 -14.49 1.76 -5.29
N VAL A 335 -14.63 0.69 -6.07
CA VAL A 335 -13.94 0.47 -7.35
C VAL A 335 -14.89 0.47 -8.55
N GLY A 336 -16.16 0.82 -8.36
CA GLY A 336 -17.17 0.84 -9.44
C GLY A 336 -17.41 -0.53 -10.11
N ALA A 337 -17.20 -1.63 -9.36
CA ALA A 337 -17.47 -2.98 -9.83
C ALA A 337 -18.97 -3.26 -10.01
N ALA A 338 -19.83 -2.62 -9.21
CA ALA A 338 -21.28 -2.70 -9.37
C ALA A 338 -21.77 -1.65 -10.37
N LYS A 339 -22.59 -2.07 -11.33
CA LYS A 339 -23.19 -1.18 -12.35
C LYS A 339 -24.70 -1.36 -12.44
N LEU A 340 -25.39 -0.26 -12.70
CA LEU A 340 -26.81 -0.24 -13.00
C LEU A 340 -27.04 -0.70 -14.44
N GLY A 341 -27.77 -1.79 -14.57
CA GLY A 341 -28.29 -2.30 -15.84
C GLY A 341 -29.78 -2.00 -16.01
N GLN A 342 -30.35 -2.59 -17.05
CA GLN A 342 -31.75 -2.54 -17.39
C GLN A 342 -32.50 -3.51 -16.46
N LYS A 343 -33.45 -3.00 -15.67
CA LYS A 343 -34.28 -3.84 -14.79
C LYS A 343 -35.44 -4.51 -15.54
N LEU A 344 -36.05 -3.80 -16.48
CA LEU A 344 -37.20 -4.31 -17.23
C LEU A 344 -36.73 -5.25 -18.34
N CYS A 345 -37.46 -6.34 -18.59
CA CYS A 345 -37.19 -7.19 -19.75
C CYS A 345 -37.37 -6.39 -21.05
N ARG A 346 -36.69 -6.84 -22.10
CA ARG A 346 -36.96 -6.34 -23.46
C ARG A 346 -38.38 -6.71 -23.89
N ALA A 347 -38.89 -6.07 -24.93
CA ALA A 347 -40.24 -6.35 -25.46
C ALA A 347 -40.44 -7.82 -25.89
N ASN A 348 -39.36 -8.51 -26.25
CA ASN A 348 -39.35 -9.95 -26.56
C ASN A 348 -39.19 -10.86 -25.33
N GLY A 349 -39.20 -10.31 -24.11
CA GLY A 349 -39.09 -11.04 -22.84
C GLY A 349 -37.65 -11.38 -22.41
N GLU A 350 -36.64 -11.10 -23.23
CA GLU A 350 -35.25 -11.43 -22.92
C GLU A 350 -34.62 -10.48 -21.89
N GLU A 351 -33.73 -11.05 -21.08
CA GLU A 351 -32.86 -10.30 -20.17
C GLU A 351 -31.68 -9.66 -20.92
N VAL A 352 -31.17 -8.54 -20.40
CA VAL A 352 -30.00 -7.88 -20.97
C VAL A 352 -28.73 -8.47 -20.37
N THR A 353 -27.88 -9.04 -21.21
CA THR A 353 -26.53 -9.48 -20.82
C THR A 353 -25.53 -8.35 -21.00
N TYR A 354 -24.68 -8.15 -20.00
CA TYR A 354 -23.62 -7.15 -20.02
C TYR A 354 -22.24 -7.78 -20.16
N PRO A 355 -21.29 -7.10 -20.82
CA PRO A 355 -19.93 -7.60 -20.93
C PRO A 355 -19.27 -7.66 -19.54
N LYS A 356 -18.52 -8.73 -19.30
CA LYS A 356 -17.62 -8.83 -18.15
C LYS A 356 -16.31 -8.11 -18.48
N THR A 357 -15.73 -7.46 -17.48
CA THR A 357 -14.40 -6.85 -17.62
C THR A 357 -13.36 -7.94 -17.88
N GLU A 358 -12.48 -7.71 -18.84
CA GLU A 358 -11.30 -8.54 -19.09
C GLU A 358 -10.31 -8.40 -17.93
N LEU A 359 -9.70 -9.50 -17.50
CA LEU A 359 -8.82 -9.52 -16.32
C LEU A 359 -7.39 -9.99 -16.70
N PRO A 360 -6.35 -9.53 -15.96
CA PRO A 360 -4.95 -9.89 -16.20
C PRO A 360 -4.63 -11.39 -16.15
N ASP A 361 -5.46 -12.19 -15.49
CA ASP A 361 -5.30 -13.64 -15.36
C ASP A 361 -5.79 -14.43 -16.58
N LEU A 362 -6.54 -13.79 -17.49
CA LEU A 362 -7.13 -14.45 -18.67
C LEU A 362 -6.35 -14.22 -19.97
N VAL A 363 -5.58 -13.13 -20.05
CA VAL A 363 -4.92 -12.70 -21.29
C VAL A 363 -3.55 -12.09 -21.00
N LYS A 364 -2.73 -11.88 -22.05
CA LYS A 364 -1.51 -11.09 -21.93
C LYS A 364 -1.86 -9.67 -21.49
N TRP A 365 -1.29 -9.23 -20.37
CA TRP A 365 -1.59 -7.93 -19.77
C TRP A 365 -0.40 -6.97 -19.92
N GLY A 366 -0.47 -6.08 -20.91
CA GLY A 366 0.55 -5.08 -21.18
C GLY A 366 0.11 -3.65 -20.81
N PRO A 367 1.01 -2.66 -20.93
CA PRO A 367 0.73 -1.28 -20.59
C PRO A 367 -0.46 -0.63 -21.32
N GLU A 368 -0.83 -1.15 -22.49
CA GLU A 368 -2.02 -0.78 -23.26
C GLU A 368 -3.35 -1.13 -22.56
N LYS A 369 -3.32 -2.05 -21.59
CA LYS A 369 -4.48 -2.47 -20.78
C LYS A 369 -4.56 -1.74 -19.44
N TRP A 370 -3.55 -0.95 -19.08
CA TRP A 370 -3.51 -0.27 -17.78
C TRP A 370 -4.41 0.97 -17.78
N ASN A 371 -5.19 1.14 -16.72
CA ASN A 371 -6.16 2.22 -16.59
C ASN A 371 -5.63 3.36 -15.70
N LYS A 372 -4.82 4.26 -16.29
CA LYS A 372 -4.33 5.46 -15.57
C LYS A 372 -5.45 6.42 -15.16
N ASN A 373 -6.56 6.40 -15.89
CA ASN A 373 -7.72 7.26 -15.67
C ASN A 373 -8.81 6.52 -14.86
N TYR A 374 -8.45 5.53 -14.03
CA TYR A 374 -9.43 4.77 -13.25
C TYR A 374 -10.29 5.66 -12.35
N ARG A 375 -9.77 6.82 -11.90
CA ARG A 375 -10.56 7.78 -11.12
C ARG A 375 -11.81 8.25 -11.86
N ASP A 376 -11.70 8.45 -13.17
CA ASP A 376 -12.78 8.92 -14.03
C ASP A 376 -13.61 7.76 -14.61
N THR A 377 -12.96 6.62 -14.85
CA THR A 377 -13.53 5.51 -15.63
C THR A 377 -14.04 4.35 -14.79
N ALA A 378 -13.49 4.11 -13.60
CA ALA A 378 -13.90 2.99 -12.75
C ALA A 378 -15.33 3.21 -12.21
N LYS A 379 -15.68 4.45 -11.83
CA LYS A 379 -16.99 4.79 -11.25
C LYS A 379 -18.06 5.16 -12.28
N ILE A 380 -17.93 4.67 -13.52
CA ILE A 380 -19.05 4.70 -14.47
C ILE A 380 -20.09 3.68 -13.99
N ASN A 381 -21.06 4.19 -13.23
CA ASN A 381 -21.99 3.42 -12.41
C ASN A 381 -23.18 2.84 -13.17
N CYS A 382 -23.30 3.10 -14.47
CA CYS A 382 -24.38 2.61 -15.32
C CYS A 382 -23.84 2.08 -16.65
N TYR A 383 -24.52 1.08 -17.20
CA TYR A 383 -24.45 0.80 -18.63
C TYR A 383 -25.33 1.78 -19.40
N ASP A 384 -25.11 1.92 -20.72
CA ASP A 384 -25.90 2.82 -21.57
C ASP A 384 -27.41 2.50 -21.55
N THR A 385 -27.77 1.23 -21.33
CA THR A 385 -29.16 0.77 -21.18
C THR A 385 -29.65 0.80 -19.73
N GLY A 386 -28.81 1.26 -18.80
CA GLY A 386 -29.10 1.37 -17.37
C GLY A 386 -30.15 2.45 -17.10
N THR A 387 -31.18 2.09 -16.33
CA THR A 387 -32.33 2.97 -16.08
C THR A 387 -32.28 3.51 -14.66
N ALA A 388 -31.49 4.56 -14.45
CA ALA A 388 -31.64 5.46 -13.31
C ALA A 388 -31.26 6.89 -13.72
N PRO A 389 -32.15 7.62 -14.42
CA PRO A 389 -31.85 8.95 -14.95
C PRO A 389 -31.38 9.95 -13.88
N CYS A 390 -31.69 9.69 -12.60
CA CYS A 390 -31.24 10.49 -11.45
C CYS A 390 -29.80 10.19 -10.97
N LYS A 391 -29.16 9.13 -11.47
CA LYS A 391 -27.81 8.67 -11.08
C LYS A 391 -26.83 8.57 -12.26
N THR A 392 -27.30 8.78 -13.47
CA THR A 392 -26.52 8.77 -14.72
C THR A 392 -26.11 10.19 -15.18
N ALA A 393 -26.30 11.21 -14.34
CA ALA A 393 -26.06 12.62 -14.64
C ALA A 393 -24.72 13.10 -14.10
#